data_AF-A0A935VYY0-F1
#
_entry.id   AF-A0A935VYY0-F1
#
_cell.length_a   1.000
_cell.length_b   1.000
_cell.length_c   1.000
_cell.angle_alpha   90.00
_cell.angle_beta   90.00
_cell.angle_gamma   90.00
#
_symmetry.space_group_name_H-M   'P 1'
#
loop_
_entity.id
_entity.type
_entity.pdbx_description
1 polymer ?
#
loop_
_entity_poly.entity_id
_entity_poly.type
_entity_poly.pdbx_seq_one_letter_code
_entity_poly.pdbx_strand_id
1 'polypeptide(L)'
;MTYPAEILTPAEVAQLFRSCSNRAPTGIRNRALITVLYRAGLRISEALALKPKDVDRDAGTIRVLHGKGDRARVTGIDLASFAAIDRWLDKRKELGLTGRSPLFCTLQGDPIDPSYVRHWMRRLATKAGIEKRVHAHGLRHSHAADLASERHPINVIQAQLGHSNWRPRAGTSPTSNRSNWSTL
;
A
#
# COMPACT_ATOMS: atom_id res chain seq x y z
N MET A 1 19.67 -1.34 -19.14
CA MET A 1 19.47 0.09 -18.84
C MET A 1 18.63 0.23 -17.59
N THR A 2 19.27 0.36 -16.43
CA THR A 2 18.60 0.59 -15.14
C THR A 2 18.42 2.10 -15.02
N TYR A 3 17.25 2.60 -15.42
CA TYR A 3 16.91 4.00 -15.19
C TYR A 3 16.82 4.23 -13.67
N PRO A 4 17.40 5.31 -13.12
CA PRO A 4 17.29 5.60 -11.70
C PRO A 4 15.80 5.72 -11.35
N ALA A 5 15.40 5.15 -10.21
CA ALA A 5 14.02 5.19 -9.77
C ALA A 5 13.61 6.66 -9.58
N GLU A 6 12.70 7.14 -10.43
CA GLU A 6 12.13 8.47 -10.28
C GLU A 6 11.28 8.49 -9.01
N ILE A 7 11.79 9.18 -7.99
CA ILE A 7 11.10 9.40 -6.73
C ILE A 7 9.92 10.35 -7.00
N LEU A 8 8.73 9.92 -6.57
CA LEU A 8 7.54 10.74 -6.58
C LEU A 8 7.57 11.67 -5.38
N THR A 9 7.23 12.92 -5.62
CA THR A 9 7.01 13.92 -4.57
C THR A 9 5.71 13.61 -3.81
N PRO A 10 5.56 14.10 -2.57
CA PRO A 10 4.30 13.96 -1.82
C PRO A 10 3.07 14.48 -2.58
N ALA A 11 3.24 15.55 -3.37
CA ALA A 11 2.18 16.10 -4.21
C ALA A 11 1.76 15.14 -5.34
N GLU A 12 2.73 14.53 -6.04
CA GLU A 12 2.46 13.53 -7.08
C GLU A 12 1.77 12.29 -6.49
N VAL A 13 2.22 11.83 -5.31
CA VAL A 13 1.57 10.73 -4.58
C VAL A 13 0.12 11.08 -4.24
N ALA A 14 -0.14 12.28 -3.72
CA ALA A 14 -1.50 12.74 -3.42
C ALA A 14 -2.38 12.77 -4.69
N GLN A 15 -1.85 13.22 -5.82
CA GLN A 15 -2.57 13.24 -7.09
C GLN A 15 -2.92 11.83 -7.60
N LEU A 16 -2.05 10.84 -7.43
CA LEU A 16 -2.36 9.43 -7.74
C LEU A 16 -3.55 8.93 -6.93
N PHE A 17 -3.57 9.20 -5.62
CA PHE A 17 -4.67 8.79 -4.75
C PHE A 17 -6.00 9.45 -5.16
N ARG A 18 -5.98 10.75 -5.48
CA ARG A 18 -7.17 11.49 -5.96
C ARG A 18 -7.67 11.04 -7.32
N SER A 19 -6.78 10.52 -8.17
CA SER A 19 -7.13 10.04 -9.51
C SER A 19 -7.92 8.73 -9.50
N CYS A 20 -7.91 8.00 -8.36
CA CYS A 20 -8.72 6.81 -8.16
C CYS A 20 -10.20 7.15 -7.94
N SER A 21 -11.10 6.39 -8.56
CA SER A 21 -12.54 6.58 -8.32
C SER A 21 -12.92 6.16 -6.90
N ASN A 22 -13.62 7.04 -6.18
CA ASN A 22 -14.14 6.73 -4.84
C ASN A 22 -15.50 6.00 -4.87
N ARG A 23 -16.15 5.90 -6.04
CA ARG A 23 -17.50 5.32 -6.16
C ARG A 23 -17.48 3.91 -6.74
N ALA A 24 -16.70 3.70 -7.79
CA ALA A 24 -16.67 2.41 -8.48
C ALA A 24 -15.94 1.36 -7.61
N PRO A 25 -16.43 0.11 -7.51
CA PRO A 25 -15.75 -0.94 -6.73
C PRO A 25 -14.30 -1.17 -7.15
N THR A 26 -14.03 -1.14 -8.47
CA THR A 26 -12.67 -1.23 -9.02
C THR A 26 -11.80 -0.05 -8.59
N GLY A 27 -12.36 1.16 -8.49
CA GLY A 27 -11.66 2.36 -8.02
C GLY A 27 -11.31 2.27 -6.53
N ILE A 28 -12.25 1.82 -5.70
CA ILE A 28 -12.04 1.60 -4.26
C ILE A 28 -10.93 0.56 -4.03
N ARG A 29 -11.03 -0.59 -4.70
CA ARG A 29 -10.00 -1.65 -4.67
C ARG A 29 -8.63 -1.10 -5.06
N ASN A 30 -8.59 -0.38 -6.16
CA ASN A 30 -7.37 0.14 -6.74
C ASN A 30 -6.70 1.20 -5.82
N ARG A 31 -7.50 2.06 -5.17
CA ARG A 31 -7.00 2.99 -4.15
C ARG A 31 -6.35 2.23 -3.00
N ALA A 32 -7.04 1.23 -2.45
CA ALA A 32 -6.51 0.37 -1.39
C ALA A 32 -5.23 -0.37 -1.82
N LEU A 33 -5.16 -0.85 -3.06
CA LEU A 33 -3.98 -1.51 -3.62
C LEU A 33 -2.78 -0.58 -3.68
N ILE A 34 -2.93 0.66 -4.18
CA ILE A 34 -1.82 1.63 -4.19
C ILE A 34 -1.42 1.99 -2.76
N THR A 35 -2.37 2.14 -1.83
CA THR A 35 -2.07 2.39 -0.42
C THR A 35 -1.14 1.31 0.12
N VAL A 36 -1.45 0.02 -0.08
CA VAL A 36 -0.61 -1.08 0.38
C VAL A 36 0.75 -1.12 -0.31
N LEU A 37 0.79 -0.91 -1.64
CA LEU A 37 2.06 -0.91 -2.39
C LEU A 37 3.00 0.21 -1.93
N TYR A 38 2.45 1.39 -1.64
CA TYR A 38 3.22 2.56 -1.24
C TYR A 38 3.58 2.53 0.25
N ARG A 39 2.60 2.38 1.15
CA ARG A 39 2.76 2.54 2.61
C ARG A 39 3.33 1.33 3.32
N ALA A 40 3.14 0.13 2.78
CA ALA A 40 3.76 -1.08 3.30
C ALA A 40 4.94 -1.56 2.43
N GLY A 41 5.19 -0.90 1.29
CA GLY A 41 6.34 -1.18 0.43
C GLY A 41 6.34 -2.58 -0.20
N LEU A 42 5.17 -3.20 -0.38
CA LEU A 42 5.06 -4.54 -0.96
C LEU A 42 5.41 -4.55 -2.45
N ARG A 43 5.95 -5.67 -2.92
CA ARG A 43 6.00 -5.96 -4.36
C ARG A 43 4.59 -6.19 -4.90
N ILE A 44 4.36 -5.95 -6.19
CA ILE A 44 3.06 -6.20 -6.83
C ILE A 44 2.61 -7.65 -6.62
N SER A 45 3.51 -8.62 -6.82
CA SER A 45 3.19 -10.05 -6.60
C SER A 45 2.82 -10.34 -5.15
N GLU A 46 3.53 -9.75 -4.19
CA GLU A 46 3.24 -9.92 -2.76
C GLU A 46 1.88 -9.32 -2.41
N ALA A 47 1.58 -8.11 -2.88
CA ALA A 47 0.30 -7.44 -2.63
C ALA A 47 -0.88 -8.23 -3.24
N LEU A 48 -0.73 -8.75 -4.46
CA LEU A 48 -1.77 -9.53 -5.14
C LEU A 48 -1.98 -10.92 -4.52
N ALA A 49 -1.00 -11.44 -3.78
CA ALA A 49 -1.11 -12.70 -3.05
C ALA A 49 -1.74 -12.57 -1.67
N LEU A 50 -1.92 -11.36 -1.14
CA LEU A 50 -2.52 -11.13 0.18
C LEU A 50 -3.95 -11.67 0.22
N LYS A 51 -4.35 -12.17 1.40
CA LYS A 51 -5.74 -12.49 1.74
C LYS A 51 -6.24 -11.54 2.85
N PRO A 52 -7.56 -11.40 3.05
CA PRO A 52 -8.09 -10.55 4.12
C PRO A 52 -7.52 -10.89 5.51
N LYS A 53 -7.27 -12.17 5.80
CA LYS A 53 -6.68 -12.66 7.06
C LYS A 53 -5.20 -12.28 7.28
N ASP A 54 -4.56 -11.71 6.26
CA ASP A 54 -3.15 -11.30 6.34
C ASP A 54 -3.03 -9.83 6.75
N VAL A 55 -4.15 -9.13 6.90
CA VAL A 55 -4.23 -7.74 7.36
C VAL A 55 -4.70 -7.72 8.81
N ASP A 56 -3.88 -7.19 9.70
CA ASP A 56 -4.20 -7.02 11.12
C ASP A 56 -4.23 -5.52 11.43
N ARG A 57 -5.45 -4.99 11.56
CA ARG A 57 -5.69 -3.57 11.83
C ARG A 57 -5.29 -3.18 13.24
N ASP A 58 -5.58 -4.02 14.22
CA ASP A 58 -5.33 -3.72 15.63
C ASP A 58 -3.83 -3.70 15.91
N ALA A 59 -3.08 -4.60 15.27
CA ALA A 59 -1.61 -4.59 15.33
C ALA A 59 -0.96 -3.57 14.38
N GLY A 60 -1.70 -3.03 13.40
CA GLY A 60 -1.15 -2.14 12.38
C GLY A 60 -0.18 -2.84 11.42
N THR A 61 -0.44 -4.10 11.07
CA THR A 61 0.50 -4.93 10.31
C THR A 61 -0.11 -5.68 9.13
N ILE A 62 0.74 -6.03 8.16
CA ILE A 62 0.43 -6.92 7.04
C ILE A 62 1.42 -8.08 7.04
N ARG A 63 0.90 -9.30 6.99
CA ARG A 63 1.69 -10.53 6.90
C ARG A 63 1.88 -10.94 5.45
N VAL A 64 3.13 -10.92 4.99
CA VAL A 64 3.52 -11.33 3.64
C VAL A 64 4.06 -12.75 3.70
N LEU A 65 3.35 -13.70 3.10
CA LEU A 65 3.70 -15.13 3.17
C LEU A 65 4.84 -15.49 2.20
N HIS A 66 4.80 -15.00 0.96
CA HIS A 66 5.77 -15.34 -0.10
C HIS A 66 6.75 -14.19 -0.37
N GLY A 67 7.72 -14.02 0.53
CA GLY A 67 8.82 -13.07 0.37
C GLY A 67 9.99 -13.61 -0.48
N LYS A 68 11.06 -12.81 -0.60
CA LYS A 68 12.33 -13.27 -1.20
C LYS A 68 12.88 -14.45 -0.36
N GLY A 69 13.10 -15.60 -0.99
CA GLY A 69 13.53 -16.83 -0.32
C GLY A 69 12.41 -17.60 0.39
N ASP A 70 11.15 -17.33 0.03
CA ASP A 70 9.94 -17.99 0.56
C ASP A 70 9.77 -17.91 2.08
N ARG A 71 10.36 -16.87 2.69
CA ARG A 71 10.18 -16.60 4.12
C ARG A 71 9.04 -15.61 4.33
N ALA A 72 8.12 -16.01 5.20
CA ALA A 72 7.09 -15.11 5.69
C ALA A 72 7.70 -13.97 6.49
N ARG A 73 7.14 -12.77 6.34
CA ARG A 73 7.50 -11.59 7.14
C ARG A 73 6.27 -10.78 7.49
N VAL A 74 6.39 -9.96 8.54
CA VAL A 74 5.38 -8.98 8.91
C VAL A 74 5.94 -7.59 8.59
N THR A 75 5.13 -6.74 7.96
CA THR A 75 5.47 -5.34 7.68
C THR A 75 4.44 -4.42 8.35
N GLY A 76 4.91 -3.31 8.90
CA GLY A 76 4.06 -2.30 9.50
C GLY A 76 3.46 -1.36 8.45
N ILE A 77 2.24 -0.90 8.70
CA ILE A 77 1.59 0.12 7.88
C ILE A 77 0.90 1.14 8.81
N ASP A 78 0.90 2.42 8.44
CA ASP A 78 0.29 3.46 9.27
C ASP A 78 -1.23 3.27 9.42
N LEU A 79 -1.77 3.65 10.58
CA LEU A 79 -3.19 3.48 10.89
C LEU A 79 -4.12 4.22 9.90
N ALA A 80 -3.67 5.36 9.36
CA ALA A 80 -4.44 6.13 8.39
C ALA A 80 -4.66 5.36 7.07
N SER A 81 -3.71 4.50 6.69
CA SER A 81 -3.80 3.65 5.50
C SER A 81 -4.91 2.61 5.58
N PHE A 82 -5.27 2.15 6.78
CA PHE A 82 -6.35 1.19 6.95
C PHE A 82 -7.70 1.73 6.50
N ALA A 83 -7.94 3.05 6.53
CA ALA A 83 -9.18 3.62 6.04
C ALA A 83 -9.47 3.26 4.56
N ALA A 84 -8.44 3.18 3.72
CA ALA A 84 -8.59 2.76 2.33
C ALA A 84 -8.84 1.24 2.22
N ILE A 85 -8.14 0.45 3.04
CA ILE A 85 -8.25 -1.01 3.07
C ILE A 85 -9.63 -1.44 3.58
N ASP A 86 -10.10 -0.85 4.67
CA ASP A 86 -11.41 -1.10 5.29
C ASP A 86 -12.54 -0.79 4.31
N ARG A 87 -12.46 0.37 3.64
CA ARG A 87 -13.44 0.72 2.59
C ARG A 87 -13.53 -0.33 1.50
N TRP A 88 -12.39 -0.92 1.12
CA TRP A 88 -12.38 -2.02 0.18
C TRP A 88 -12.93 -3.31 0.78
N LEU A 89 -12.56 -3.66 2.01
CA LEU A 89 -13.10 -4.83 2.73
C LEU A 89 -14.63 -4.77 2.87
N ASP A 90 -15.19 -3.60 3.16
CA ASP A 90 -16.64 -3.42 3.23
C ASP A 90 -17.29 -3.57 1.86
N LYS A 91 -16.71 -2.96 0.82
CA LYS A 91 -17.20 -3.15 -0.55
C LYS A 91 -17.12 -4.62 -1.00
N ARG A 92 -16.10 -5.36 -0.57
CA ARG A 92 -15.99 -6.81 -0.85
C ARG A 92 -17.14 -7.59 -0.23
N LYS A 93 -17.54 -7.26 1.00
CA LYS A 93 -18.69 -7.90 1.67
C LYS A 93 -19.96 -7.65 0.88
N GLU A 94 -20.20 -6.41 0.43
CA GLU A 94 -21.36 -6.08 -0.40
C GLU A 94 -21.39 -6.86 -1.72
N LEU A 95 -20.23 -7.15 -2.30
CA LEU A 95 -20.09 -7.95 -3.53
C LEU A 95 -20.17 -9.46 -3.30
N GLY A 96 -20.33 -9.93 -2.06
CA GLY A 96 -20.36 -11.37 -1.74
C GLY A 96 -19.00 -12.07 -1.88
N LEU A 97 -17.89 -11.33 -1.89
CA LEU A 97 -16.56 -11.90 -2.04
C LEU A 97 -16.09 -12.60 -0.76
N THR A 98 -15.73 -13.88 -0.87
CA THR A 98 -15.33 -14.70 0.27
C THR A 98 -13.88 -14.42 0.72
N GLY A 99 -13.52 -14.87 1.92
CA GLY A 99 -12.15 -14.84 2.43
C GLY A 99 -11.16 -15.79 1.73
N ARG A 100 -11.65 -16.65 0.81
CA ARG A 100 -10.80 -17.53 0.00
C ARG A 100 -10.14 -16.79 -1.15
N SER A 101 -10.83 -15.81 -1.72
CA SER A 101 -10.32 -14.96 -2.78
C SER A 101 -9.19 -14.06 -2.27
N PRO A 102 -8.20 -13.71 -3.11
CA PRO A 102 -7.20 -12.70 -2.77
C PRO A 102 -7.86 -11.40 -2.31
N LEU A 103 -7.18 -10.67 -1.42
CA LEU A 103 -7.59 -9.36 -0.92
C LEU A 103 -7.83 -8.41 -2.09
N PHE A 104 -6.97 -8.44 -3.11
CA PHE A 104 -7.16 -7.71 -4.35
C PHE A 104 -7.49 -8.70 -5.48
N CYS A 105 -8.77 -8.82 -5.80
CA CYS A 105 -9.30 -9.73 -6.81
C CYS A 105 -10.18 -9.00 -7.85
N THR A 106 -10.60 -9.70 -8.90
CA THR A 106 -11.67 -9.26 -9.80
C THR A 106 -13.00 -9.13 -9.04
N LEU A 107 -14.02 -8.53 -9.66
CA LEU A 107 -15.35 -8.43 -9.02
C LEU A 107 -16.02 -9.80 -8.84
N GLN A 108 -15.51 -10.82 -9.52
CA GLN A 108 -15.94 -12.22 -9.45
C GLN A 108 -15.13 -13.03 -8.41
N GLY A 109 -14.06 -12.47 -7.87
CA GLY A 109 -13.22 -13.13 -6.86
C GLY A 109 -11.94 -13.78 -7.38
N ASP A 110 -11.64 -13.65 -8.67
CA ASP A 110 -10.45 -14.22 -9.29
C ASP A 110 -9.18 -13.40 -9.04
N PRO A 111 -8.00 -14.02 -9.09
CA PRO A 111 -6.73 -13.30 -9.03
C PRO A 111 -6.61 -12.23 -10.12
N ILE A 112 -6.02 -11.08 -9.77
CA ILE A 112 -5.71 -10.03 -10.73
C ILE A 112 -4.35 -10.32 -11.36
N ASP A 113 -4.25 -10.14 -12.67
CA ASP A 113 -2.98 -10.25 -13.38
C ASP A 113 -2.02 -9.07 -13.02
N PRO A 114 -0.75 -9.33 -12.66
CA PRO A 114 0.21 -8.26 -12.38
C PRO A 114 0.43 -7.27 -13.54
N SER A 115 0.30 -7.70 -14.80
CA SER A 115 0.39 -6.84 -15.98
C SER A 115 -0.76 -5.85 -16.06
N TYR A 116 -1.97 -6.26 -15.67
CA TYR A 116 -3.12 -5.37 -15.56
C TYR A 116 -2.82 -4.24 -14.57
N VAL A 117 -2.26 -4.56 -13.39
CA VAL A 117 -1.89 -3.55 -12.39
C VAL A 117 -0.83 -2.60 -12.93
N ARG A 118 0.21 -3.12 -13.60
CA ARG A 118 1.25 -2.29 -14.23
C ARG A 118 0.67 -1.32 -15.27
N HIS A 119 -0.21 -1.82 -16.14
CA HIS A 119 -0.85 -1.00 -17.17
C HIS A 119 -1.80 0.05 -16.55
N TRP A 120 -2.59 -0.37 -15.57
CA TRP A 120 -3.49 0.52 -14.83
C TRP A 120 -2.73 1.64 -14.11
N MET A 121 -1.61 1.34 -13.44
CA MET A 121 -0.80 2.35 -12.77
C MET A 121 -0.23 3.39 -13.74
N ARG A 122 0.20 2.97 -14.93
CA ARG A 122 0.64 3.90 -15.99
C ARG A 122 -0.49 4.83 -16.41
N ARG A 123 -1.69 4.29 -16.64
CA ARG A 123 -2.87 5.09 -16.97
C ARG A 123 -3.24 6.06 -15.84
N LEU A 124 -3.09 5.62 -14.59
CA LEU A 124 -3.36 6.46 -13.43
C LEU A 124 -2.35 7.61 -13.33
N ALA A 125 -1.06 7.36 -13.59
CA ALA A 125 -0.02 8.39 -13.63
C ALA A 125 -0.34 9.45 -14.69
N THR A 126 -0.68 9.02 -15.91
CA THR A 126 -1.12 9.94 -16.98
C THR A 126 -2.33 10.75 -16.56
N LYS A 127 -3.35 10.11 -15.94
CA LYS A 127 -4.53 10.81 -15.44
C LYS A 127 -4.21 11.82 -14.34
N ALA A 128 -3.20 11.53 -13.52
CA ALA A 128 -2.72 12.41 -12.47
C ALA A 128 -1.83 13.55 -13.00
N GLY A 129 -1.50 13.58 -14.29
CA GLY A 129 -0.58 14.58 -14.85
C GLY A 129 0.88 14.33 -14.48
N ILE A 130 1.24 13.09 -14.14
CA ILE A 130 2.60 12.69 -13.76
C ILE A 130 3.32 12.17 -14.99
N GLU A 131 4.35 12.91 -15.43
CA GLU A 131 5.18 12.54 -16.58
C GLU A 131 6.15 11.38 -16.25
N LYS A 132 6.49 11.25 -14.96
CA LYS A 132 7.38 10.20 -14.44
C LYS A 132 6.80 8.80 -14.58
N ARG A 133 7.67 7.81 -14.67
CA ARG A 133 7.25 6.39 -14.69
C ARG A 133 6.82 5.92 -13.30
N VAL A 134 5.51 5.80 -13.09
CA VAL A 134 4.96 5.22 -11.85
C VAL A 134 4.94 3.69 -11.92
N HIS A 135 5.79 3.05 -11.11
CA HIS A 135 5.78 1.61 -10.86
C HIS A 135 5.94 1.31 -9.35
N ALA A 136 5.57 0.11 -8.91
CA ALA A 136 5.52 -0.21 -7.47
C ALA A 136 6.88 -0.05 -6.78
N HIS A 137 7.97 -0.34 -7.50
CA HIS A 137 9.32 -0.11 -6.98
C HIS A 137 9.63 1.40 -6.77
N GLY A 138 9.12 2.29 -7.62
CA GLY A 138 9.28 3.75 -7.48
C GLY A 138 8.45 4.29 -6.33
N LEU A 139 7.22 3.77 -6.15
CA LEU A 139 6.41 4.05 -4.96
C LEU A 139 7.13 3.64 -3.67
N ARG A 140 7.74 2.44 -3.65
CA ARG A 140 8.52 1.97 -2.50
C ARG A 140 9.73 2.86 -2.19
N HIS A 141 10.46 3.30 -3.22
CA HIS A 141 11.59 4.23 -3.04
C HIS A 141 11.13 5.61 -2.57
N SER A 142 9.98 6.08 -3.06
CA SER A 142 9.38 7.33 -2.62
C SER A 142 9.00 7.27 -1.14
N HIS A 143 8.36 6.17 -0.70
CA HIS A 143 8.05 5.98 0.72
C HIS A 143 9.30 5.92 1.60
N ALA A 144 10.37 5.25 1.14
CA ALA A 144 11.64 5.22 1.86
C ALA A 144 12.28 6.62 1.96
N ALA A 145 12.17 7.43 0.90
CA ALA A 145 12.63 8.81 0.90
C ALA A 145 11.77 9.71 1.81
N ASP A 146 10.45 9.52 1.82
CA ASP A 146 9.53 10.25 2.70
C ASP A 146 9.86 9.96 4.17
N LEU A 147 10.01 8.68 4.54
CA LEU A 147 10.41 8.27 5.89
C LEU A 147 11.77 8.86 6.31
N ALA A 148 12.73 8.93 5.38
CA ALA A 148 14.04 9.53 5.63
C ALA A 148 13.95 11.06 5.79
N SER A 149 13.04 11.72 5.07
CA SER A 149 12.82 13.17 5.13
C SER A 149 12.13 13.62 6.43
N GLU A 150 11.33 12.76 7.05
CA GLU A 150 10.58 13.05 8.29
C GLU A 150 11.45 13.06 9.57
N ARG A 151 12.80 12.99 9.48
CA ARG A 151 13.72 12.85 10.61
C ARG A 151 13.38 11.67 11.54
N HIS A 152 12.72 10.64 11.02
CA HIS A 152 12.51 9.42 11.78
C HIS A 152 13.87 8.71 11.97
N PRO A 153 14.19 8.25 13.19
CA PRO A 153 15.46 7.59 13.43
C PRO A 153 15.57 6.32 12.57
N ILE A 154 16.76 6.07 12.02
CA ILE A 154 16.99 5.11 10.93
C ILE A 154 16.59 3.66 11.27
N ASN A 155 16.54 3.33 12.55
CA ASN A 155 16.05 2.06 13.08
C ASN A 155 14.54 1.84 12.82
N VAL A 156 13.73 2.91 12.82
CA VAL A 156 12.28 2.85 12.49
C VAL A 156 12.10 2.61 10.99
N ILE A 157 12.92 3.27 10.17
CA ILE A 157 12.94 3.11 8.71
C ILE A 157 13.36 1.68 8.33
N GLN A 158 14.39 1.14 8.98
CA GLN A 158 14.88 -0.23 8.75
C GLN A 158 13.89 -1.32 9.21
N ALA A 159 13.20 -1.10 10.32
CA ALA A 159 12.14 -1.98 10.83
C ALA A 159 10.95 -2.08 9.86
N GLN A 160 10.54 -0.96 9.25
CA GLN A 160 9.41 -0.92 8.32
C GLN A 160 9.78 -1.45 6.92
N LEU A 161 11.04 -1.29 6.50
CA LEU A 161 11.55 -1.76 5.19
C LEU A 161 12.05 -3.23 5.20
N GLY A 162 12.13 -3.87 6.36
CA GLY A 162 12.24 -5.32 6.48
C GLY A 162 13.58 -5.87 6.96
N HIS A 163 14.27 -5.22 7.91
CA HIS A 163 15.28 -5.88 8.71
C HIS A 163 14.65 -6.56 9.94
N SER A 164 14.91 -7.86 10.04
CA SER A 164 14.33 -8.82 10.99
C SER A 164 14.38 -8.33 12.45
N ASN A 165 13.32 -8.62 13.19
CA ASN A 165 13.05 -8.27 14.60
C ASN A 165 12.52 -6.85 14.89
N TRP A 166 11.36 -6.53 14.33
CA TRP A 166 10.48 -5.52 14.92
C TRP A 166 9.30 -6.18 15.63
N ARG A 167 9.27 -6.06 16.97
CA ARG A 167 8.06 -6.18 17.79
C ARG A 167 7.76 -4.77 18.31
N PRO A 168 6.54 -4.22 18.15
CA PRO A 168 6.20 -3.00 18.85
C PRO A 168 6.25 -3.29 20.36
N ARG A 169 7.06 -2.53 21.12
CA ARG A 169 6.93 -2.50 22.58
C ARG A 169 5.59 -1.84 22.89
N ALA A 170 4.72 -2.54 23.60
CA ALA A 170 3.56 -1.94 24.24
C ALA A 170 4.04 -0.78 25.12
N GLY A 171 3.63 0.46 24.83
CA GLY A 171 3.84 1.58 25.76
C GLY A 171 4.07 2.97 25.18
N THR A 172 4.41 3.15 23.90
CA THR A 172 4.54 4.51 23.33
C THR A 172 3.27 4.92 22.62
N SER A 173 2.36 5.54 23.37
CA SER A 173 1.29 6.38 22.85
C SER A 173 1.90 7.45 21.92
N PRO A 174 1.43 7.61 20.67
CA PRO A 174 1.78 8.78 19.91
C PRO A 174 1.06 9.96 20.55
N THR A 175 1.82 10.88 21.13
CA THR A 175 1.31 12.21 21.46
C THR A 175 0.67 12.79 20.20
N SER A 176 -0.59 13.18 20.34
CA SER A 176 -1.40 13.73 19.27
C SER A 176 -0.71 14.95 18.66
N ASN A 177 -0.16 14.81 17.46
CA ASN A 177 -0.06 15.94 16.55
C ASN A 177 -1.14 15.78 15.49
N ARG A 178 -2.22 16.53 15.70
CA ARG A 178 -3.41 16.56 14.86
C ARG A 178 -3.06 17.37 13.60
N SER A 179 -2.34 16.75 12.67
CA SER A 179 -2.06 17.35 11.36
C SER A 179 -3.19 17.01 10.40
N ASN A 180 -3.80 18.08 9.91
CA ASN A 180 -5.03 18.16 9.16
C ASN A 180 -4.94 17.46 7.78
N TRP A 181 -5.44 16.22 7.67
CA TRP A 181 -5.67 15.54 6.39
C TRP A 181 -7.13 15.10 6.21
N SER A 182 -8.05 15.82 6.87
CA SER A 182 -9.50 15.69 6.67
C SER A 182 -9.96 16.62 5.55
N THR A 183 -9.45 16.41 4.35
CA THR A 183 -9.93 16.83 3.03
C THR A 183 -8.84 16.34 2.07
N LEU A 184 -9.24 15.77 0.92
CA LEU A 184 -8.47 15.32 -0.26
C LEU A 184 -8.63 13.83 -0.64
#